data_AF-A0A5C8TE20-F1
#
_entry.id   AF-A0A5C8TE20-F1
#
_cell.length_a   1.000
_cell.length_b   1.000
_cell.length_c   1.000
_cell.angle_alpha   90.00
_cell.angle_beta   90.00
_cell.angle_gamma   90.00
#
_symmetry.space_group_name_H-M   'P 1'
#
loop_
_entity.id
_entity.type
_entity.pdbx_description
1 polymer ?
#
loop_
_entity_poly.entity_id
_entity_poly.type
_entity_poly.pdbx_seq_one_letter_code
_entity_poly.pdbx_strand_id
1 'polypeptide(L)' 'VRPGPLTAHLPALRATDVVHVAGDSSTVGAVQVLAAAVGARCYPVLVDA' A
#
# COMPACT_ATOMS: atom_id res chain seq x y z
N VAL A 1 12.43 7.15 -8.06
CA VAL A 1 11.17 7.76 -7.55
C VAL A 1 11.50 9.09 -6.89
N ARG A 2 10.69 10.13 -7.08
CA ARG A 2 10.90 11.39 -6.34
C ARG A 2 10.58 11.14 -4.86
N PRO A 3 11.30 11.75 -3.91
CA PRO A 3 10.94 11.67 -2.50
C PRO A 3 9.51 12.19 -2.28
N GLY A 4 8.72 11.48 -1.49
CA GLY A 4 7.34 11.84 -1.19
C GLY A 4 6.63 10.76 -0.37
N PRO A 5 5.43 11.05 0.17
CA PRO A 5 4.61 10.04 0.81
C PRO A 5 4.25 8.94 -0.19
N LEU A 6 4.05 7.70 0.28
CA LEU A 6 3.68 6.56 -0.57
C LEU A 6 2.48 6.87 -1.49
N THR A 7 1.51 7.63 -0.99
CA THR A 7 0.32 8.07 -1.73
C THR A 7 0.65 8.93 -2.95
N ALA A 8 1.78 9.64 -2.98
CA ALA A 8 2.20 10.42 -4.15
C ALA A 8 2.54 9.55 -5.37
N HIS A 9 2.71 8.25 -5.17
CA HIS A 9 3.06 7.30 -6.23
C HIS A 9 1.95 6.31 -6.53
N LEU A 10 0.83 6.38 -5.80
CA LEU A 10 -0.29 5.47 -5.96
C LEU A 10 -1.43 6.16 -6.71
N PRO A 11 -2.00 5.52 -7.73
CA PRO A 11 -3.23 6.02 -8.35
C PRO A 11 -4.37 6.01 -7.32
N ALA A 12 -5.45 6.76 -7.58
CA ALA A 12 -6.62 6.76 -6.74
C ALA A 12 -7.23 5.35 -6.65
N LEU A 13 -7.15 4.75 -5.46
CA LEU A 13 -7.66 3.41 -5.19
C LEU A 13 -9.18 3.40 -5.13
N ARG A 14 -9.76 2.34 -5.67
CA ARG A 14 -11.19 2.03 -5.61
C ARG A 14 -11.43 0.81 -4.75
N ALA A 15 -12.63 0.68 -4.20
CA ALA A 15 -13.03 -0.47 -3.39
C ALA A 15 -12.89 -1.82 -4.12
N THR A 16 -12.96 -1.82 -5.45
CA THR A 16 -12.81 -3.02 -6.30
C THR A 16 -11.37 -3.43 -6.55
N ASP A 17 -10.40 -2.58 -6.19
CA ASP A 17 -9.01 -2.81 -6.53
C ASP A 17 -8.36 -3.84 -5.59
N VAL A 18 -7.29 -4.43 -6.11
CA VAL A 18 -6.43 -5.37 -5.37
C VAL A 18 -5.03 -4.81 -5.31
N VAL A 19 -4.48 -4.70 -4.10
CA VAL A 19 -3.16 -4.16 -3.82
C VAL A 19 -2.23 -5.28 -3.37
N HIS A 20 -1.14 -5.47 -4.11
CA HIS A 20 -0.03 -6.32 -3.70
C HIS A 20 1.11 -5.42 -3.23
N VAL A 21 1.57 -5.62 -2.00
CA VAL A 21 2.65 -4.80 -1.42
C VAL A 21 3.72 -5.71 -0.82
N ALA A 22 4.97 -5.41 -1.12
CA ALA A 22 6.13 -6.07 -0.52
C ALA A 22 7.10 -5.01 0.01
N GLY A 23 7.54 -5.16 1.26
CA GLY A 23 8.48 -4.24 1.88
C GLY A 23 8.62 -4.46 3.38
N ASP A 24 9.28 -3.52 4.04
CA ASP A 24 9.37 -3.49 5.50
C ASP A 24 7.99 -3.28 6.15
N SER A 25 7.91 -3.53 7.47
CA SER A 25 6.66 -3.45 8.22
C SER A 25 6.02 -2.06 8.21
N SER A 26 6.82 -0.99 8.15
CA SER A 26 6.33 0.39 8.10
C SER A 26 5.67 0.68 6.75
N THR A 27 6.36 0.32 5.66
CA THR A 27 5.87 0.48 4.29
C THR A 27 4.61 -0.33 4.05
N VAL A 28 4.62 -1.61 4.43
CA VAL A 28 3.45 -2.50 4.28
C VAL A 28 2.27 -1.99 5.11
N GLY A 29 2.50 -1.57 6.36
CA GLY A 29 1.45 -1.03 7.22
C GLY A 29 0.79 0.23 6.63
N ALA A 30 1.59 1.15 6.08
CA ALA A 30 1.07 2.36 5.46
C ALA A 30 0.18 2.06 4.24
N VAL A 31 0.56 1.09 3.39
CA VAL A 31 -0.24 0.69 2.23
C VAL A 31 -1.52 -0.04 2.65
N GLN A 32 -1.48 -0.85 3.70
CA GLN A 32 -2.67 -1.50 4.25
C GLN A 32 -3.70 -0.48 4.74
N VAL A 33 -3.26 0.57 5.47
CA VAL A 33 -4.16 1.64 5.94
C VAL A 33 -4.81 2.35 4.75
N LEU A 34 -4.04 2.64 3.69
CA LEU A 34 -4.57 3.29 2.49
C LEU A 34 -5.61 2.41 1.77
N ALA A 35 -5.33 1.12 1.60
CA ALA A 35 -6.26 0.18 0.97
C ALA A 35 -7.55 0.04 1.80
N ALA A 36 -7.41 -0.05 3.13
CA ALA A 36 -8.55 -0.14 4.05
C ALA A 36 -9.44 1.10 4.00
N ALA A 37 -8.87 2.31 3.81
CA ALA A 37 -9.62 3.56 3.73
C ALA A 37 -10.65 3.59 2.60
N VAL A 38 -10.46 2.79 1.54
CA VAL A 38 -11.40 2.65 0.43
C VAL A 38 -12.07 1.28 0.34
N GLY A 39 -11.79 0.37 1.28
CA GLY A 39 -12.29 -1.01 1.27
C GLY A 39 -11.66 -1.92 0.20
N ALA A 40 -10.47 -1.58 -0.30
CA ALA A 40 -9.74 -2.40 -1.28
C ALA A 40 -9.10 -3.63 -0.61
N ARG A 41 -8.91 -4.71 -1.38
CA ARG A 41 -8.22 -5.92 -0.88
C ARG A 41 -6.71 -5.70 -0.90
N CYS A 42 -6.04 -6.05 0.18
CA CYS A 42 -4.59 -5.91 0.30
C CYS A 42 -3.93 -7.26 0.61
N TYR A 43 -2.89 -7.60 -0.14
CA TYR A 43 -2.08 -8.81 0.02
C TYR A 43 -0.64 -8.40 0.36
N PRO A 44 -0.29 -8.37 1.66
CA PRO A 44 1.03 -7.98 2.12
C PRO A 44 2.04 -9.12 2.06
N VAL A 45 3.29 -8.78 1.75
CA VAL A 45 4.47 -9.62 1.92
C VAL A 45 5.50 -8.82 2.71
N LEU A 46 5.86 -9.28 3.89
CA LEU A 46 6.97 -8.68 4.63
C LEU A 46 8.28 -9.16 4.03
N VAL A 47 9.15 -8.22 3.72
CA VAL A 47 10.52 -8.50 3.28
C VAL A 47 11.41 -8.12 4.45
N ASP A 48 11.92 -9.12 5.17
CA ASP A 48 12.96 -8.91 6.18
C ASP A 48 14.24 -8.40 5.49
N ALA A 49 14.90 -7.44 6.14
CA ALA A 49 16.19 -6.88 5.72
C ALA A 49 17.35 -7.69 6.31
#